data_AF-A0A850Q3C4-F1
#
_entry.id   AF-A0A850Q3C4-F1
#
_cell.length_a   1.000
_cell.length_b   1.000
_cell.length_c   1.000
_cell.angle_alpha   90.00
_cell.angle_beta   90.00
_cell.angle_gamma   90.00
#
_symmetry.space_group_name_H-M   'P 1'
#
loop_
_entity.id
_entity.type
_entity.pdbx_description
1 polymer ?
#
loop_
_entity_poly.entity_id
_entity_poly.type
_entity_poly.pdbx_seq_one_letter_code
_entity_poly.pdbx_strand_id
1 'polypeptide(L)'
;METVEKFILTEDDFLFIERQLLDMGFRENTKFDSARLFERLNLIPPRKITGREVSYFYKSHAQGNNYTVIIHVTYLKASKKWRDKGTDAAWCLIAEGDQAKYFAKPFLRTKGFILKLLRYAWVTKWKVDHRPLCRECHNFMDINRKIDPRQYYWICRNNERHEAGTPVFESWDSGLPLKATKFVSIRRAYTARYHKKLKKEGKTVTPARKIRKQWEIKNPENLA
;
A
#
# COMPACT_ATOMS: atom_id res chain seq x y z
N MET A 1 2.24 -7.29 -38.49
CA MET A 1 1.95 -6.86 -37.11
C MET A 1 3.05 -7.42 -36.22
N GLU A 2 4.02 -6.60 -35.83
CA GLU A 2 5.08 -7.02 -34.91
C GLU A 2 4.44 -7.44 -33.58
N THR A 3 4.70 -8.68 -33.17
CA THR A 3 4.36 -9.17 -31.83
C THR A 3 5.14 -8.35 -30.82
N VAL A 4 4.48 -7.37 -30.21
CA VAL A 4 5.04 -6.62 -29.07
C VAL A 4 5.47 -7.64 -28.02
N GLU A 5 6.79 -7.78 -27.82
CA GLU A 5 7.35 -8.67 -26.81
C GLU A 5 6.64 -8.43 -25.48
N LYS A 6 5.98 -9.48 -24.98
CA LYS A 6 5.27 -9.40 -23.72
C LYS A 6 6.33 -9.29 -22.63
N PHE A 7 6.34 -8.19 -21.88
CA PHE A 7 7.08 -8.11 -20.63
C PHE A 7 6.68 -9.27 -19.71
N ILE A 8 7.63 -10.15 -19.43
CA ILE A 8 7.54 -11.35 -18.59
C ILE A 8 8.47 -11.15 -17.39
N LEU A 9 7.98 -11.47 -16.19
CA LEU A 9 8.79 -11.47 -14.98
C LEU A 9 9.33 -12.88 -14.72
N THR A 10 10.58 -12.98 -14.26
CA THR A 10 11.27 -14.25 -13.97
C THR A 10 11.32 -14.55 -12.47
N GLU A 11 11.85 -15.71 -12.09
CA GLU A 11 12.19 -16.02 -10.68
C GLU A 11 13.29 -15.06 -10.17
N ASP A 12 14.29 -14.72 -10.99
CA ASP A 12 15.34 -13.77 -10.61
C ASP A 12 14.79 -12.37 -10.28
N ASP A 13 13.80 -11.90 -11.04
CA ASP A 13 13.10 -10.65 -10.73
C ASP A 13 12.44 -10.70 -9.35
N PHE A 14 11.89 -11.85 -8.97
CA PHE A 14 11.30 -12.06 -7.64
C PHE A 14 12.39 -12.08 -6.56
N LEU A 15 13.46 -12.86 -6.75
CA LEU A 15 14.59 -12.94 -5.81
C LEU A 15 15.26 -11.58 -5.60
N PHE A 16 15.33 -10.77 -6.65
CA PHE A 16 15.80 -9.39 -6.57
C PHE A 16 14.88 -8.53 -5.70
N ILE A 17 13.55 -8.59 -5.90
CA ILE A 17 12.59 -7.87 -5.05
C ILE A 17 12.71 -8.31 -3.59
N GLU A 18 12.76 -9.62 -3.35
CA GLU A 18 12.86 -10.20 -2.01
C GLU A 18 14.09 -9.66 -1.29
N ARG A 19 15.28 -9.80 -1.89
CA ARG A 19 16.53 -9.30 -1.32
C ARG A 19 16.43 -7.82 -0.96
N GLN A 20 15.96 -7.00 -1.89
CA GLN A 20 15.83 -5.56 -1.65
C GLN A 20 14.84 -5.20 -0.55
N LEU A 21 13.75 -5.97 -0.37
CA LEU A 21 12.82 -5.75 0.73
C LEU A 21 13.43 -6.16 2.08
N LEU A 22 14.15 -7.29 2.12
CA LEU A 22 14.86 -7.75 3.31
C LEU A 22 15.95 -6.75 3.72
N ASP A 23 16.73 -6.23 2.76
CA ASP A 23 17.74 -5.20 2.98
C ASP A 23 17.13 -3.88 3.52
N MET A 24 15.88 -3.59 3.17
CA MET A 24 15.11 -2.47 3.72
C MET A 24 14.55 -2.76 5.13
N GLY A 25 14.81 -3.92 5.71
CA GLY A 25 14.33 -4.33 7.03
C GLY A 25 12.90 -4.89 7.05
N PHE A 26 12.32 -5.18 5.88
CA PHE A 26 11.05 -5.92 5.85
C PHE A 26 11.30 -7.39 6.23
N ARG A 27 10.34 -8.02 6.89
CA ARG A 27 10.31 -9.47 7.14
C ARG A 27 9.26 -10.14 6.28
N GLU A 28 9.53 -11.36 5.81
CA GLU A 28 8.53 -12.14 5.09
C GLU A 28 7.38 -12.54 6.04
N ASN A 29 6.15 -12.46 5.53
CA ASN A 29 4.98 -13.07 6.13
C ASN A 29 5.10 -14.59 6.01
N THR A 30 5.19 -15.32 7.11
CA THR A 30 5.34 -16.78 7.08
C THR A 30 4.00 -17.49 6.86
N LYS A 31 4.04 -18.78 6.50
CA LYS A 31 2.81 -19.59 6.37
C LYS A 31 2.01 -19.58 7.67
N PHE A 32 2.71 -19.65 8.80
CA PHE A 32 2.13 -19.60 10.13
C PHE A 32 1.44 -18.26 10.42
N ASP A 33 2.11 -17.14 10.14
CA ASP A 33 1.53 -15.79 10.30
C ASP A 33 0.23 -15.65 9.49
N SER A 34 0.23 -16.16 8.26
CA SER A 34 -0.95 -16.13 7.39
C SER A 34 -2.06 -17.04 7.91
N ALA A 35 -1.77 -18.27 8.31
CA ALA A 35 -2.77 -19.21 8.84
C ALA A 35 -3.44 -18.62 10.09
N ARG A 36 -2.64 -18.11 11.03
CA ARG A 36 -3.13 -17.45 12.25
C ARG A 36 -4.03 -16.25 11.92
N LEU A 37 -3.65 -15.45 10.92
CA LEU A 37 -4.47 -14.31 10.48
C LEU A 37 -5.82 -14.76 9.89
N PHE A 38 -5.79 -15.76 9.00
CA PHE A 38 -7.01 -16.29 8.35
C PHE A 38 -7.97 -16.89 9.37
N GLU A 39 -7.45 -17.69 10.29
CA GLU A 39 -8.23 -18.32 11.35
C GLU A 39 -8.82 -17.28 12.30
N ARG A 40 -7.98 -16.39 12.83
CA ARG A 40 -8.41 -15.35 13.78
C ARG A 40 -9.50 -14.44 13.20
N LEU A 41 -9.28 -13.94 11.97
CA LEU A 41 -10.21 -13.03 11.30
C LEU A 41 -11.39 -13.73 10.63
N ASN A 42 -11.34 -15.06 10.53
CA ASN A 42 -12.25 -15.90 9.75
C ASN A 42 -12.47 -15.32 8.33
N LEU A 43 -11.34 -15.14 7.62
CA LEU A 43 -11.32 -14.48 6.31
C LEU A 43 -11.97 -15.35 5.24
N ILE A 44 -12.99 -14.80 4.56
CA ILE A 44 -13.59 -15.44 3.39
C ILE A 44 -13.11 -14.73 2.12
N PRO A 45 -12.39 -15.44 1.23
CA PRO A 45 -11.89 -14.82 0.02
C PRO A 45 -13.02 -14.57 -1.00
N PRO A 46 -12.95 -13.49 -1.78
CA PRO A 46 -13.95 -13.17 -2.80
C PRO A 46 -14.00 -14.17 -3.97
N ARG A 47 -13.02 -15.07 -4.05
CA ARG A 47 -12.87 -16.13 -5.05
C ARG A 47 -12.01 -17.26 -4.49
N LYS A 48 -12.07 -18.44 -5.12
CA LYS A 48 -11.18 -19.56 -4.77
C LYS A 48 -9.71 -19.14 -4.93
N ILE A 49 -8.92 -19.33 -3.87
CA ILE A 49 -7.49 -19.02 -3.87
C ILE A 49 -6.73 -20.27 -4.33
N THR A 50 -5.82 -20.11 -5.29
CA THR A 50 -4.91 -21.19 -5.72
C THR A 50 -3.48 -20.86 -5.34
N GLY A 51 -2.86 -21.61 -4.42
CA GLY A 51 -1.51 -21.31 -3.93
C GLY A 51 -1.43 -20.02 -3.10
N ARG A 52 -0.24 -19.78 -2.52
CA ARG A 52 0.00 -18.69 -1.57
C ARG A 52 0.92 -17.63 -2.17
N GLU A 53 0.44 -16.40 -2.18
CA GLU A 53 1.20 -15.22 -2.57
C GLU A 53 2.09 -14.75 -1.41
N VAL A 54 3.19 -14.07 -1.75
CA VAL A 54 4.18 -13.62 -0.77
C VAL A 54 3.82 -12.22 -0.28
N SER A 55 3.94 -12.00 1.02
CA SER A 55 3.83 -10.66 1.60
C SER A 55 5.04 -10.38 2.48
N TYR A 56 5.38 -9.12 2.62
CA TYR A 56 6.44 -8.63 3.50
C TYR A 56 5.89 -7.54 4.40
N PHE A 57 6.34 -7.54 5.65
CA PHE A 57 5.90 -6.61 6.68
C PHE A 57 7.07 -5.79 7.20
N TYR A 58 6.82 -4.52 7.45
CA TYR A 58 7.74 -3.67 8.18
C TYR A 58 6.97 -2.95 9.28
N LYS A 59 7.46 -3.03 10.52
CA LYS A 59 6.94 -2.28 11.66
C LYS A 59 7.96 -1.21 12.04
N SER A 60 7.50 -0.01 12.35
CA SER A 60 8.40 1.03 12.87
C SER A 60 8.98 0.60 14.21
N HIS A 61 10.21 1.03 14.49
CA HIS A 61 10.84 0.88 15.80
C HIS A 61 10.50 2.02 16.77
N ALA A 62 9.85 3.09 16.30
CA ALA A 62 9.46 4.20 17.15
C ALA A 62 8.41 3.77 18.18
N GLN A 63 8.68 4.02 19.47
CA GLN A 63 7.76 3.69 20.56
C GLN A 63 6.42 4.41 20.35
N GLY A 64 5.31 3.67 20.49
CA GLY A 64 3.96 4.20 20.28
C GLY A 64 3.50 4.25 18.81
N ASN A 65 4.37 3.95 17.84
CA ASN A 65 3.98 3.84 16.44
C ASN A 65 3.57 2.41 16.08
N ASN A 66 2.27 2.19 15.98
CA ASN A 66 1.64 0.89 15.71
C ASN A 66 1.41 0.59 14.22
N TYR A 67 1.94 1.41 13.31
CA TYR A 67 1.77 1.19 11.88
C TYR A 67 2.67 0.09 11.32
N THR A 68 2.08 -0.72 10.46
CA THR A 68 2.77 -1.76 9.69
C THR A 68 2.65 -1.45 8.20
N VAL A 69 3.79 -1.38 7.51
CA VAL A 69 3.83 -1.35 6.05
C VAL A 69 3.76 -2.79 5.53
N ILE A 70 2.86 -3.03 4.59
CA ILE A 70 2.67 -4.35 3.98
C ILE A 70 2.93 -4.24 2.48
N ILE A 71 3.86 -5.04 1.99
CA ILE A 71 4.16 -5.21 0.56
C ILE A 71 3.69 -6.59 0.14
N HIS A 72 2.72 -6.64 -0.75
CA HIS A 72 2.16 -7.89 -1.26
C HIS A 72 2.60 -8.11 -2.70
N VAL A 73 3.19 -9.27 -2.99
CA VAL A 73 3.76 -9.64 -4.29
C VAL A 73 3.06 -10.89 -4.81
N THR A 74 2.63 -10.85 -6.06
CA THR A 74 1.80 -11.90 -6.69
C THR A 74 2.63 -13.07 -7.24
N TYR A 75 3.69 -13.44 -6.52
CA TYR A 75 4.55 -14.58 -6.82
C TYR A 75 4.15 -15.78 -5.97
N LEU A 76 4.11 -16.96 -6.57
CA LEU A 76 3.74 -18.22 -5.92
C LEU A 76 5.01 -19.05 -5.68
N LYS A 77 5.60 -18.91 -4.48
CA LYS A 77 6.88 -19.57 -4.11
C LYS A 77 6.86 -21.08 -4.35
N ALA A 78 5.78 -21.77 -3.96
CA ALA A 78 5.70 -23.23 -4.06
C ALA A 78 5.81 -23.74 -5.51
N SER A 79 5.27 -22.98 -6.47
CA SER A 79 5.29 -23.32 -7.89
C SER A 79 6.30 -22.48 -8.69
N LYS A 80 7.15 -21.71 -8.00
CA LYS A 80 8.17 -20.82 -8.57
C LYS A 80 7.72 -19.96 -9.76
N LYS A 81 6.49 -19.45 -9.71
CA LYS A 81 5.91 -18.69 -10.83
C LYS A 81 5.12 -17.48 -10.37
N TRP A 82 5.09 -16.47 -11.22
CA TRP A 82 4.15 -15.37 -11.06
C TRP A 82 2.72 -15.83 -11.38
N ARG A 83 1.73 -15.23 -10.71
CA ARG A 83 0.30 -15.38 -11.08
C ARG A 83 0.06 -15.06 -12.56
N ASP A 84 -1.04 -15.53 -13.12
CA ASP A 84 -1.38 -15.22 -14.51
C ASP A 84 -1.58 -13.70 -14.72
N LYS A 85 -1.07 -13.17 -15.83
CA LYS A 85 -1.10 -11.73 -16.11
C LYS A 85 -2.54 -11.24 -16.19
N GLY A 86 -2.86 -10.16 -15.47
CA GLY A 86 -4.20 -9.58 -15.45
C GLY A 86 -5.13 -10.13 -14.35
N THR A 87 -4.77 -11.22 -13.67
CA THR A 87 -5.55 -11.71 -12.52
C THR A 87 -5.24 -10.92 -11.26
N ASP A 88 -3.96 -10.60 -11.03
CA ASP A 88 -3.48 -10.00 -9.78
C ASP A 88 -2.35 -8.98 -9.98
N ALA A 89 -2.40 -7.95 -9.14
CA ALA A 89 -1.43 -6.85 -9.06
C ALA A 89 -0.72 -6.88 -7.69
N ALA A 90 0.50 -6.36 -7.61
CA ALA A 90 1.15 -6.16 -6.32
C ALA A 90 0.56 -4.95 -5.59
N TRP A 91 0.70 -4.93 -4.27
CA TRP A 91 0.15 -3.87 -3.42
C TRP A 91 1.17 -3.37 -2.42
N CYS A 92 1.02 -2.10 -2.06
CA CYS A 92 1.71 -1.47 -0.94
C CYS A 92 0.64 -0.74 -0.12
N LEU A 93 0.58 -1.04 1.17
CA LEU A 93 -0.42 -0.49 2.09
C LEU A 93 0.20 -0.21 3.47
N ILE A 94 -0.46 0.65 4.24
CA ILE A 94 -0.17 0.85 5.67
C ILE A 94 -1.39 0.40 6.45
N ALA A 95 -1.17 -0.40 7.49
CA ALA A 95 -2.20 -0.89 8.39
C ALA A 95 -1.89 -0.51 9.85
N GLU A 96 -2.95 -0.36 10.64
CA GLU A 96 -2.94 -0.25 12.09
C GLU A 96 -3.76 -1.41 12.65
N GLY A 97 -3.08 -2.42 13.22
CA GLY A 97 -3.71 -3.72 13.49
C GLY A 97 -4.33 -4.30 12.20
N ASP A 98 -5.63 -4.58 12.24
CA ASP A 98 -6.40 -5.11 11.10
C ASP A 98 -6.95 -4.05 10.15
N GLN A 99 -6.85 -2.78 10.53
CA GLN A 99 -7.40 -1.69 9.73
C GLN A 99 -6.38 -1.19 8.72
N ALA A 100 -6.65 -1.39 7.44
CA ALA A 100 -5.84 -0.79 6.38
C ALA A 100 -6.15 0.71 6.24
N LYS A 101 -5.20 1.54 6.67
CA LYS A 101 -5.29 3.01 6.69
C LYS A 101 -4.95 3.65 5.36
N TYR A 102 -3.98 3.09 4.64
CA TYR A 102 -3.53 3.58 3.34
C TYR A 102 -3.40 2.44 2.34
N PHE A 103 -3.84 2.69 1.10
CA PHE A 103 -3.53 1.83 -0.05
C PHE A 103 -2.93 2.66 -1.17
N ALA A 104 -1.76 2.25 -1.64
CA ALA A 104 -1.22 2.70 -2.92
C ALA A 104 -2.10 2.20 -4.07
N LYS A 105 -1.96 2.82 -5.25
CA LYS A 105 -2.56 2.27 -6.46
C LYS A 105 -1.91 0.92 -6.77
N PRO A 106 -2.67 -0.12 -7.10
CA PRO A 106 -2.11 -1.44 -7.42
C PRO A 106 -1.07 -1.36 -8.53
N PHE A 107 0.00 -2.15 -8.40
CA PHE A 107 1.12 -2.17 -9.32
C PHE A 107 0.91 -3.25 -10.39
N LEU A 108 0.54 -2.81 -11.59
CA LEU A 108 0.47 -3.69 -12.75
C LEU A 108 1.87 -4.17 -13.15
N ARG A 109 1.97 -5.44 -13.54
CA ARG A 109 3.19 -6.11 -14.01
C ARG A 109 3.52 -5.69 -15.43
N THR A 110 3.99 -4.46 -15.58
CA THR A 110 4.47 -3.83 -16.81
C THR A 110 5.94 -3.45 -16.67
N LYS A 111 6.57 -2.97 -17.74
CA LYS A 111 7.91 -2.37 -17.67
C LYS A 111 8.01 -1.36 -16.52
N GLY A 112 9.03 -1.51 -15.69
CA GLY A 112 9.25 -0.70 -14.48
C GLY A 112 8.42 -1.10 -13.25
N PHE A 113 7.75 -2.26 -13.26
CA PHE A 113 7.03 -2.81 -12.12
C PHE A 113 7.92 -2.92 -10.87
N ILE A 114 9.06 -3.58 -10.99
CA ILE A 114 10.02 -3.86 -9.90
C ILE A 114 10.45 -2.56 -9.22
N LEU A 115 11.05 -1.64 -9.99
CA LEU A 115 11.54 -0.35 -9.48
C LEU A 115 10.42 0.48 -8.85
N LYS A 116 9.21 0.43 -9.41
CA LYS A 116 8.06 1.16 -8.87
C LYS A 116 7.63 0.57 -7.52
N LEU A 117 7.52 -0.75 -7.42
CA LEU A 117 7.16 -1.43 -6.18
C LEU A 117 8.17 -1.11 -5.07
N LEU A 118 9.47 -1.28 -5.34
CA LEU A 118 10.54 -1.00 -4.38
C LEU A 118 10.57 0.47 -3.94
N ARG A 119 10.41 1.41 -4.86
CA ARG A 119 10.32 2.84 -4.50
C ARG A 119 9.11 3.16 -3.64
N TYR A 120 7.95 2.55 -3.91
CA TYR A 120 6.79 2.72 -3.05
C TYR A 120 6.98 2.05 -1.68
N ALA A 121 7.63 0.90 -1.61
CA ALA A 121 7.99 0.25 -0.35
C ALA A 121 8.86 1.19 0.49
N TRP A 122 9.93 1.72 -0.10
CA TRP A 122 10.83 2.68 0.55
C TRP A 122 10.11 3.96 1.00
N VAL A 123 9.32 4.61 0.14
CA VAL A 123 8.59 5.84 0.51
C VAL A 123 7.58 5.57 1.62
N THR A 124 6.90 4.43 1.60
CA THR A 124 5.90 4.08 2.60
C THR A 124 6.54 3.71 3.93
N LYS A 125 7.67 2.98 3.91
CA LYS A 125 8.54 2.76 5.06
C LYS A 125 8.95 4.10 5.67
N TRP A 126 9.46 5.03 4.86
CA TRP A 126 9.89 6.34 5.33
C TRP A 126 8.75 7.11 6.04
N LYS A 127 7.56 7.14 5.44
CA LYS A 127 6.37 7.79 6.05
C LYS A 127 6.00 7.19 7.40
N VAL A 128 6.14 5.87 7.55
CA VAL A 128 5.87 5.18 8.81
C VAL A 128 6.96 5.47 9.83
N ASP A 129 8.24 5.43 9.46
CA ASP A 129 9.35 5.76 10.37
C ASP A 129 9.34 7.21 10.83
N HIS A 130 8.92 8.12 9.94
CA HIS A 130 8.86 9.56 10.20
C HIS A 130 7.40 10.01 10.29
N ARG A 131 6.56 9.21 10.96
CA ARG A 131 5.17 9.56 11.23
C ARG A 131 5.15 10.90 11.97
N PRO A 132 4.50 11.94 11.43
CA PRO A 132 4.59 13.27 12.03
C PRO A 132 3.89 13.31 13.38
N LEU A 133 4.44 14.10 14.28
CA LEU A 133 3.81 14.49 15.53
C LEU A 133 2.93 15.72 15.29
N CYS A 134 1.81 15.80 16.00
CA CYS A 134 0.99 16.99 16.01
C CYS A 134 1.81 18.17 16.55
N ARG A 135 1.78 19.31 15.86
CA ARG A 135 2.48 20.52 16.30
C ARG A 135 1.92 21.14 17.59
N GLU A 136 0.69 20.78 17.99
CA GLU A 136 0.03 21.33 19.17
C GLU A 136 0.12 20.38 20.38
N CYS A 137 -0.27 19.11 20.22
CA CYS A 137 -0.28 18.16 21.34
C CYS A 137 0.84 17.11 21.31
N HIS A 138 1.75 17.17 20.33
CA HIS A 138 2.89 16.26 20.16
C HIS A 138 2.57 14.76 20.05
N ASN A 139 1.29 14.38 19.93
CA ASN A 139 0.88 13.01 19.66
C ASN A 139 1.12 12.64 18.19
N PHE A 140 1.37 11.35 17.93
CA PHE A 140 1.44 10.83 16.55
C PHE A 140 0.13 11.09 15.78
N MET A 141 0.24 11.69 14.60
CA MET A 141 -0.91 11.95 13.73
C MET A 141 -1.42 10.67 13.05
N ASP A 142 -2.72 10.53 12.87
CA ASP A 142 -3.36 9.40 12.16
C ASP A 142 -3.42 9.66 10.64
N ILE A 143 -3.53 8.60 9.85
CA ILE A 143 -3.74 8.69 8.40
C ILE A 143 -5.22 8.89 8.14
N ASN A 144 -5.58 9.95 7.44
CA ASN A 144 -6.94 10.18 6.97
C ASN A 144 -7.00 10.34 5.46
N ARG A 145 -8.21 10.23 4.90
CA ARG A 145 -8.47 10.22 3.46
C ARG A 145 -9.66 11.11 3.13
N LYS A 146 -9.48 12.04 2.19
CA LYS A 146 -10.61 12.76 1.57
C LYS A 146 -11.43 11.79 0.74
N ILE A 147 -12.76 11.89 0.82
CA ILE A 147 -13.68 11.03 0.05
C ILE A 147 -13.48 11.28 -1.45
N ASP A 148 -13.37 12.55 -1.84
CA ASP A 148 -13.10 12.99 -3.20
C ASP A 148 -12.39 14.36 -3.20
N PRO A 149 -11.21 14.55 -3.82
CA PRO A 149 -10.38 13.55 -4.48
C PRO A 149 -9.76 12.55 -3.48
N ARG A 150 -9.39 11.35 -3.96
CA ARG A 150 -8.68 10.32 -3.16
C ARG A 150 -7.27 10.80 -2.78
N GLN A 151 -7.20 11.71 -1.83
CA GLN A 151 -6.00 12.30 -1.27
C GLN A 151 -5.93 11.89 0.21
N TYR A 152 -4.78 11.36 0.59
CA TYR A 152 -4.47 11.10 1.98
C TYR A 152 -3.83 12.34 2.60
N TYR A 153 -3.85 12.43 3.91
CA TYR A 153 -3.21 13.46 4.72
C TYR A 153 -3.08 12.95 6.15
N TRP A 154 -2.25 13.61 6.94
CA TRP A 154 -2.11 13.31 8.37
C TRP A 154 -3.09 14.17 9.17
N ILE A 155 -3.70 13.61 10.20
CA ILE A 155 -4.65 14.32 11.07
C ILE A 155 -4.35 14.03 12.54
N CYS A 156 -4.41 15.05 13.39
CA CYS A 156 -4.57 14.87 14.83
C CYS A 156 -6.01 15.24 15.20
N ARG A 157 -6.73 14.33 15.86
CA ARG A 157 -8.11 14.54 16.32
C ARG A 157 -8.21 14.87 17.81
N ASN A 158 -7.09 15.09 18.49
CA ASN A 158 -7.06 15.37 19.93
C ASN A 158 -7.45 16.83 20.22
N ASN A 159 -8.66 17.20 19.81
CA ASN A 159 -9.15 18.57 19.80
C ASN A 159 -9.15 19.20 21.19
N GLU A 160 -9.35 18.41 22.25
CA GLU A 160 -9.32 18.86 23.64
C GLU A 160 -7.95 19.41 24.07
N ARG A 161 -6.87 18.99 23.40
CA ARG A 161 -5.50 19.47 23.66
C ARG A 161 -4.99 20.44 22.60
N HIS A 162 -5.87 20.90 21.71
CA HIS A 162 -5.55 21.86 20.66
C HIS A 162 -6.07 23.24 21.05
N GLU A 163 -5.29 24.28 20.80
CA GLU A 163 -5.62 25.66 21.23
C GLU A 163 -6.94 26.13 20.61
N ALA A 164 -7.16 25.79 19.34
CA ALA A 164 -8.36 26.15 18.60
C ALA A 164 -9.53 25.16 18.76
N GLY A 165 -9.39 24.10 19.58
CA GLY A 165 -10.42 23.05 19.71
C GLY A 165 -10.73 22.29 18.42
N THR A 166 -9.87 22.37 17.40
CA THR A 166 -10.10 21.80 16.07
C THR A 166 -8.98 20.84 15.65
N PRO A 167 -9.23 19.92 14.70
CA PRO A 167 -8.20 18.98 14.26
C PRO A 167 -7.02 19.70 13.57
N VAL A 168 -5.80 19.20 13.81
CA VAL A 168 -4.60 19.64 13.10
C VAL A 168 -4.35 18.75 11.90
N PHE A 169 -4.00 19.34 10.76
CA PHE A 169 -3.78 18.64 9.50
C PHE A 169 -2.37 18.86 8.99
N GLU A 170 -1.77 17.79 8.45
CA GLU A 170 -0.45 17.85 7.81
C GLU A 170 -0.49 17.18 6.43
N SER A 171 0.36 17.68 5.52
CA SER A 171 0.46 17.13 4.16
C SER A 171 0.86 15.66 4.19
N TRP A 172 0.28 14.82 3.32
CA TRP A 172 0.67 13.40 3.23
C TRP A 172 2.17 13.19 3.05
N ASP A 173 2.83 14.12 2.36
CA ASP A 173 4.25 14.06 2.05
C ASP A 173 5.11 14.85 3.05
N SER A 174 4.54 15.26 4.18
CA SER A 174 5.30 15.88 5.27
C SER A 174 6.48 15.00 5.69
N GLY A 175 7.65 15.60 5.84
CA GLY A 175 8.89 14.90 6.20
C GLY A 175 9.51 14.01 5.12
N LEU A 176 9.00 14.00 3.88
CA LEU A 176 9.62 13.20 2.80
C LEU A 176 10.92 13.85 2.29
N PRO A 177 11.99 13.06 2.07
CA PRO A 177 13.22 13.56 1.48
C PRO A 177 12.99 13.93 0.01
N LEU A 178 13.79 14.86 -0.51
CA LEU A 178 13.63 15.42 -1.86
C LEU A 178 13.54 14.32 -2.95
N LYS A 179 14.34 13.24 -2.83
CA LYS A 179 14.30 12.10 -3.75
C LYS A 179 12.93 11.39 -3.74
N ALA A 180 12.33 11.18 -2.57
CA ALA A 180 10.99 10.59 -2.43
C ALA A 180 9.92 11.52 -2.99
N THR A 181 9.99 12.81 -2.64
CA THR A 181 9.05 13.83 -3.10
C THR A 181 9.03 13.94 -4.62
N LYS A 182 10.21 13.95 -5.27
CA LYS A 182 10.34 13.96 -6.74
C LYS A 182 9.74 12.70 -7.39
N PHE A 183 9.97 11.53 -6.80
CA PHE A 183 9.36 10.30 -7.29
C PHE A 183 7.82 10.35 -7.25
N VAL A 184 7.25 10.73 -6.10
CA VAL A 184 5.80 10.79 -5.91
C VAL A 184 5.17 11.86 -6.81
N SER A 185 5.80 13.03 -6.96
CA SER A 185 5.30 14.13 -7.78
C SER A 185 5.22 13.76 -9.27
N ILE A 186 6.25 13.12 -9.83
CA ILE A 186 6.23 12.61 -11.21
C ILE A 186 5.07 11.64 -11.42
N ARG A 187 4.81 10.74 -10.47
CA ARG A 187 3.71 9.76 -10.54
C ARG A 187 2.34 10.42 -10.44
N ARG A 188 2.19 11.46 -9.61
CA ARG A 188 0.97 12.25 -9.52
C ARG A 188 0.71 13.04 -10.79
N ALA A 189 1.74 13.67 -11.37
CA ALA A 189 1.63 14.37 -12.65
C ALA A 189 1.23 13.41 -13.80
N TYR A 190 1.83 12.22 -13.86
CA TYR A 190 1.42 11.20 -14.83
C TYR A 190 -0.05 10.79 -14.63
N THR A 191 -0.46 10.56 -13.39
CA THR A 191 -1.86 10.25 -13.05
C THR A 191 -2.81 11.36 -13.48
N ALA A 192 -2.50 12.62 -13.18
CA ALA A 192 -3.32 13.76 -13.56
C ALA A 192 -3.46 13.87 -15.09
N ARG A 193 -2.37 13.70 -15.84
CA ARG A 193 -2.40 13.67 -17.32
C ARG A 193 -3.28 12.54 -17.85
N TYR A 194 -3.19 11.35 -17.27
CA TYR A 194 -4.03 10.21 -17.63
C TYR A 194 -5.52 10.48 -17.38
N HIS A 195 -5.88 11.05 -16.23
CA HIS A 195 -7.28 11.43 -15.95
C HIS A 195 -7.78 12.52 -16.90
N LYS A 196 -6.96 13.53 -17.21
CA LYS A 196 -7.29 14.56 -18.21
C LYS A 196 -7.56 13.93 -19.59
N LYS A 197 -6.72 12.98 -20.02
CA LYS A 197 -6.91 12.24 -21.28
C LYS A 197 -8.24 11.47 -21.29
N LEU A 198 -8.54 10.70 -20.25
CA LEU A 198 -9.79 9.94 -20.17
C LEU A 198 -11.03 10.83 -20.14
N LYS A 199 -10.98 11.97 -19.45
CA LYS A 199 -12.04 12.98 -19.47
C LYS A 199 -12.27 13.51 -20.88
N LYS A 200 -11.20 13.79 -21.64
CA LYS A 200 -11.28 14.21 -23.05
C LYS A 200 -11.89 13.13 -23.95
N GLU A 201 -11.64 11.86 -23.65
CA GLU A 201 -12.23 10.71 -24.36
C GLU A 201 -13.65 10.35 -23.90
N GLY A 202 -14.27 11.12 -22.98
CA GLY A 202 -15.61 10.84 -22.46
C GLY A 202 -15.72 9.58 -21.58
N LYS A 203 -14.59 9.01 -21.16
CA LYS A 203 -14.55 7.77 -20.39
C LYS A 203 -14.65 8.06 -18.89
N THR A 204 -15.77 7.70 -18.28
CA THR A 204 -15.95 7.75 -16.82
C THR A 204 -15.21 6.57 -16.18
N VAL A 205 -14.21 6.85 -15.33
CA VAL A 205 -13.46 5.79 -14.64
C VAL A 205 -14.23 5.38 -13.40
N THR A 206 -14.99 4.30 -13.49
CA THR A 206 -15.55 3.67 -12.29
C THR A 206 -14.40 3.14 -11.42
N PRO A 207 -14.30 3.54 -10.14
CA PRO A 207 -13.24 3.05 -9.27
C PRO A 207 -13.32 1.53 -9.15
N ALA A 208 -12.22 0.82 -9.42
CA ALA A 208 -12.18 -0.65 -9.37
C ALA A 208 -12.67 -1.25 -8.04
N ARG A 209 -12.57 -0.51 -6.91
CA ARG A 209 -13.13 -0.91 -5.61
C ARG A 209 -14.64 -1.11 -5.64
N LYS A 210 -15.39 -0.30 -6.41
CA LYS A 210 -16.85 -0.43 -6.54
C LYS A 210 -17.24 -1.67 -7.35
N ILE A 211 -16.34 -2.16 -8.20
CA ILE A 211 -16.58 -3.30 -9.10
C ILE A 211 -16.14 -4.61 -8.46
N ARG A 212 -15.04 -4.60 -7.67
CA ARG A 212 -14.43 -5.82 -7.14
C ARG A 212 -15.10 -6.29 -5.85
N LYS A 213 -15.43 -7.59 -5.80
CA LYS A 213 -15.76 -8.29 -4.55
C LYS A 213 -14.60 -8.16 -3.56
N GLN A 214 -14.91 -7.81 -2.32
CA GLN A 214 -13.94 -7.61 -1.25
C GLN A 214 -13.83 -8.88 -0.40
N TRP A 215 -12.75 -8.99 0.37
CA TRP A 215 -12.65 -10.00 1.42
C TRP A 215 -13.70 -9.72 2.50
N GLU A 216 -14.35 -10.77 2.97
CA GLU A 216 -15.21 -10.70 4.16
C GLU A 216 -14.36 -10.97 5.39
N ILE A 217 -14.46 -10.09 6.38
CA ILE A 217 -13.78 -10.21 7.68
C ILE A 217 -14.88 -10.37 8.72
N LYS A 218 -14.95 -11.52 9.39
CA LYS A 218 -16.02 -11.78 10.37
C LYS A 218 -15.64 -11.33 11.78
N ASN A 219 -14.36 -11.39 12.14
CA ASN A 219 -13.87 -11.11 13.51
C ASN A 219 -12.76 -10.04 13.53
N PRO A 220 -13.04 -8.76 13.21
CA PRO A 220 -12.03 -7.69 13.25
C PRO A 220 -11.69 -7.28 14.69
N GLU A 221 -10.41 -7.08 15.03
CA GLU A 221 -10.00 -6.60 16.37
C GLU A 221 -10.37 -5.12 16.61
N ASN A 222 -10.43 -4.30 15.56
CA ASN A 222 -10.49 -2.83 15.66
C ASN A 222 -11.75 -2.22 15.02
N LEU A 223 -12.85 -2.98 14.86
CA LEU A 223 -14.13 -2.49 14.33
C LEU A 223 -15.30 -2.64 15.33
N ALA A 224 -15.01 -2.87 16.61
CA ALA A 224 -15.97 -2.74 17.70
C ALA A 224 -16.15 -1.25 18.07
#